data_AF-A0A851NWT7-F1
#
_entry.id   AF-A0A851NWT7-F1
#
_cell.length_a   1.000
_cell.length_b   1.000
_cell.length_c   1.000
_cell.angle_alpha   90.00
_cell.angle_beta   90.00
_cell.angle_gamma   90.00
#
_symmetry.space_group_name_H-M   'P 1'
#
loop_
_entity.id
_entity.type
_entity.pdbx_description
1 polymer ?
#
loop_
_entity_poly.entity_id
_entity_poly.type
_entity_poly.pdbx_seq_one_letter_code
_entity_poly.pdbx_strand_id
1 'polypeptide(L)'
;LILFQKGQSPTPPPFEVLLCFGEEWPDQRPREKKLITVQVVPVAARLLLELFSGELAWSADSVPLQISQPDLKDAVVEQFKELHRLWQLQQRPP
;
A
#
# COMPACT_ATOMS: atom_id res chain seq x y z
N LEU A 1 5.09 -12.31 -11.28
CA LEU A 1 5.34 -11.10 -10.44
C LEU A 1 6.35 -10.16 -11.10
N ILE A 2 7.59 -10.60 -11.34
CA ILE A 2 8.62 -9.74 -11.97
C ILE A 2 8.19 -9.19 -13.34
N LEU A 3 7.60 -10.02 -14.21
CA LEU A 3 7.10 -9.57 -15.52
C LEU A 3 5.92 -8.58 -15.39
N PHE A 4 5.06 -8.77 -14.39
CA PHE A 4 3.93 -7.88 -14.09
C PHE A 4 4.43 -6.51 -13.62
N GLN A 5 5.38 -6.48 -12.68
CA GLN A 5 6.04 -5.25 -12.23
C GLN A 5 6.74 -4.50 -13.37
N LYS A 6 7.35 -5.21 -14.32
CA LYS A 6 8.00 -4.62 -15.50
C LYS A 6 7.01 -4.14 -16.57
N GLY A 7 5.70 -4.27 -16.36
CA GLY A 7 4.67 -3.92 -17.34
C GLY A 7 4.64 -4.84 -18.57
N GLN A 8 5.34 -5.98 -18.52
CA GLN A 8 5.42 -6.95 -19.62
C GLN A 8 4.32 -8.01 -19.56
N SER A 9 3.58 -8.06 -18.46
CA SER A 9 2.39 -8.88 -18.29
C SER A 9 1.25 -7.99 -17.80
N PRO A 10 0.08 -8.01 -18.46
CA PRO A 10 -1.02 -7.10 -18.14
C PRO A 10 -1.76 -7.50 -16.86
N THR A 11 -1.57 -8.72 -16.37
CA THR A 11 -2.30 -9.27 -15.21
C THR A 11 -1.35 -9.72 -14.11
N PRO A 12 -1.71 -9.51 -12.84
CA PRO A 12 -0.91 -9.99 -11.73
C PRO A 12 -0.92 -11.53 -11.70
N PRO A 13 0.15 -12.17 -11.19
CA PRO A 13 0.17 -13.61 -11.01
C PRO A 13 -0.91 -14.03 -9.99
N PRO A 14 -1.72 -15.06 -10.27
CA PRO A 14 -2.66 -15.58 -9.28
C PRO A 14 -1.91 -16.26 -8.13
N PHE A 15 -2.42 -16.12 -6.91
CA PHE A 15 -1.86 -16.77 -5.71
C PHE A 15 -2.92 -17.44 -4.83
N GLU A 16 -4.20 -17.29 -5.16
CA GLU A 16 -5.28 -17.90 -4.41
C GLU A 16 -5.45 -19.37 -4.79
N VAL A 17 -5.66 -20.22 -3.80
CA VAL A 17 -5.95 -21.64 -4.01
C VAL A 17 -7.37 -21.92 -3.56
N LEU A 18 -8.19 -22.40 -4.49
CA LEU A 18 -9.56 -22.82 -4.21
C LEU A 18 -9.61 -24.34 -4.10
N LEU A 19 -10.16 -24.82 -2.99
CA LEU A 19 -10.40 -26.24 -2.74
C LEU A 19 -11.90 -26.49 -2.70
N CYS A 20 -12.34 -27.55 -3.36
CA CYS A 20 -13.71 -28.04 -3.38
C CYS A 20 -13.74 -29.45 -2.79
N PHE A 21 -14.55 -29.67 -1.75
CA PHE A 21 -14.60 -30.94 -1.04
C PHE A 21 -15.93 -31.65 -1.29
N GLY A 22 -15.85 -32.96 -1.56
CA GLY A 22 -17.01 -33.82 -1.74
C GLY A 22 -17.71 -33.69 -3.11
N GLU A 23 -17.18 -32.88 -4.02
CA GLU A 23 -17.70 -32.68 -5.36
C GLU A 23 -16.57 -32.46 -6.38
N GLU A 24 -16.84 -32.74 -7.64
CA GLU A 24 -15.91 -32.48 -8.75
C GLU A 24 -15.65 -30.98 -8.94
N TRP A 25 -14.40 -30.63 -9.25
CA TRP A 25 -13.98 -29.27 -9.54
C TRP A 25 -12.75 -29.25 -10.45
N PRO A 26 -12.68 -28.36 -11.46
CA PRO A 26 -13.75 -27.49 -11.97
C PRO A 26 -14.82 -28.28 -12.76
N ASP A 27 -16.09 -27.92 -12.64
CA ASP A 27 -17.20 -28.46 -13.45
C ASP A 27 -18.03 -27.32 -14.07
N GLN A 28 -19.17 -27.63 -14.70
CA GLN A 28 -20.06 -26.63 -15.30
C GLN A 28 -20.93 -25.87 -14.28
N ARG A 29 -20.86 -26.21 -12.98
CA ARG A 29 -21.73 -25.61 -11.96
C ARG A 29 -21.06 -24.39 -11.32
N PRO A 30 -21.84 -23.34 -10.99
CA PRO A 30 -21.31 -22.17 -10.30
C PRO A 30 -20.83 -22.51 -8.88
N ARG A 31 -19.81 -21.79 -8.39
CA ARG A 31 -19.17 -22.03 -7.07
C ARG A 31 -20.16 -21.94 -5.92
N GLU A 32 -21.17 -21.06 -6.03
CA GLU A 32 -22.19 -20.80 -5.03
C GLU A 32 -23.11 -22.01 -4.78
N LYS A 33 -23.10 -22.99 -5.70
CA LYS A 33 -23.86 -24.25 -5.58
C LYS A 33 -23.01 -25.40 -5.03
N LYS A 34 -21.74 -25.17 -4.72
CA LYS A 34 -20.86 -26.20 -4.14
C LYS A 34 -21.15 -26.36 -2.65
N LEU A 35 -21.07 -27.60 -2.17
CA LEU A 35 -21.32 -27.94 -0.78
C LEU A 35 -20.31 -27.26 0.16
N ILE A 36 -19.02 -27.47 -0.09
CA ILE A 36 -17.93 -26.96 0.74
C ILE A 36 -16.82 -26.43 -0.16
N THR A 37 -16.57 -25.13 -0.08
CA THR A 37 -15.43 -24.48 -0.74
C THR A 37 -14.55 -23.80 0.29
N VAL A 38 -13.23 -23.92 0.13
CA VAL A 38 -12.23 -23.27 0.96
C VAL A 38 -11.31 -22.47 0.06
N GLN A 39 -11.17 -21.18 0.35
CA GLN A 39 -10.22 -20.30 -0.32
C GLN A 39 -9.03 -20.07 0.60
N VAL A 40 -7.86 -20.44 0.13
CA VAL A 40 -6.59 -20.26 0.85
C VAL A 40 -5.82 -19.15 0.16
N VAL A 41 -5.45 -18.13 0.94
CA VAL A 41 -4.63 -17.02 0.48
C VAL A 41 -3.28 -17.07 1.20
N PRO A 42 -2.17 -17.39 0.50
CA PRO A 42 -0.83 -17.28 1.06
C PRO A 42 -0.51 -15.82 1.36
N VAL A 43 -0.47 -15.46 2.65
CA VAL A 43 -0.22 -14.08 3.09
C VAL A 43 1.06 -13.49 2.48
N ALA A 44 2.13 -14.29 2.38
CA ALA A 44 3.38 -13.85 1.76
C ALA A 44 3.21 -13.46 0.28
N ALA A 45 2.42 -14.21 -0.50
CA ALA A 45 2.19 -13.90 -1.91
C ALA A 45 1.36 -12.63 -2.09
N ARG A 46 0.36 -12.42 -1.22
CA ARG A 46 -0.42 -11.17 -1.17
C ARG A 46 0.47 -9.97 -0.88
N LEU A 47 1.29 -10.04 0.18
CA LEU A 47 2.23 -8.97 0.55
C LEU A 47 3.23 -8.68 -0.57
N LEU A 48 3.77 -9.71 -1.22
CA LEU A 48 4.65 -9.53 -2.38
C LEU A 48 3.95 -8.85 -3.55
N LEU A 49 2.67 -9.11 -3.78
CA LEU A 49 1.95 -8.37 -4.82
C LEU A 49 1.71 -6.91 -4.43
N GLU A 50 1.26 -6.63 -3.20
CA GLU A 50 1.04 -5.26 -2.69
C GLU A 50 2.33 -4.41 -2.74
N LEU A 51 3.47 -5.01 -2.36
CA LEU A 51 4.80 -4.38 -2.44
C LEU A 51 5.19 -4.00 -3.88
N PHE A 52 4.92 -4.88 -4.85
CA PHE A 52 5.32 -4.66 -6.25
C PHE A 52 4.31 -3.83 -7.05
N SER A 53 3.07 -3.68 -6.57
CA SER A 53 2.04 -2.82 -7.17
C SER A 53 2.15 -1.36 -6.74
N GLY A 54 3.04 -1.02 -5.79
CA GLY A 54 3.28 0.35 -5.34
C GLY A 54 2.29 0.86 -4.29
N GLU A 55 1.43 0.02 -3.72
CA GLU A 55 0.58 0.38 -2.57
C GLU A 55 1.40 0.55 -1.28
N LEU A 56 2.57 -0.09 -1.19
CA LEU A 56 3.64 0.21 -0.22
C LEU A 56 4.74 1.06 -0.88
N ALA A 57 4.38 2.22 -1.43
CA ALA A 57 5.30 3.12 -2.12
C ALA A 57 6.48 3.55 -1.23
N TRP A 58 7.64 2.93 -1.43
CA TRP A 58 8.93 3.57 -1.19
C TRP A 58 9.29 4.37 -2.44
N SER A 59 8.58 5.49 -2.63
CA SER A 59 8.91 6.55 -3.58
C SER A 59 8.52 7.86 -2.91
N ALA A 60 9.53 8.55 -2.38
CA ALA A 60 9.40 9.61 -1.38
C ALA A 60 8.75 10.94 -1.85
N ASP A 61 8.18 11.01 -3.06
CA ASP A 61 7.70 12.28 -3.65
C ASP A 61 6.24 12.31 -4.13
N SER A 62 5.45 11.24 -3.92
CA SER A 62 4.07 11.19 -4.43
C SER A 62 3.08 10.56 -3.46
N VAL A 63 3.22 10.85 -2.17
CA VAL A 63 2.15 10.64 -1.19
C VAL A 63 1.28 11.92 -1.16
N PRO A 64 -0.01 11.87 -1.51
CA PRO A 64 -0.90 12.99 -1.27
C PRO A 64 -1.04 13.17 0.25
N LEU A 65 -0.32 14.12 0.82
CA LEU A 65 -0.19 14.29 2.27
C LEU A 65 -1.49 14.73 2.96
N GLN A 66 -2.52 15.12 2.20
CA GLN A 66 -3.81 15.60 2.71
C GLN A 66 -3.66 16.66 3.82
N ILE A 67 -2.65 17.54 3.70
CA ILE A 67 -2.42 18.64 4.63
C ILE A 67 -3.40 19.77 4.30
N SER A 68 -4.06 20.30 5.33
CA SER A 68 -4.96 21.44 5.19
C SER A 68 -4.23 22.71 4.74
N GLN A 69 -4.94 23.62 4.09
CA GLN A 69 -4.39 24.96 3.84
C GLN A 69 -4.13 25.65 5.20
N PRO A 70 -2.96 26.29 5.38
CA PRO A 70 -2.60 26.87 6.65
C PRO A 70 -3.51 28.04 7.00
N ASP A 71 -3.99 28.07 8.25
CA ASP A 71 -4.76 29.17 8.78
C ASP A 71 -3.88 30.20 9.50
N LEU A 72 -4.49 31.24 10.08
CA LEU A 72 -3.74 32.28 10.79
C LEU A 72 -2.95 31.72 11.99
N LYS A 73 -3.46 30.67 12.65
CA LYS A 73 -2.78 30.05 13.79
C LYS A 73 -1.55 29.28 13.31
N ASP A 74 -1.66 28.57 12.19
CA ASP A 74 -0.55 27.88 11.57
C ASP A 74 0.55 28.85 11.13
N ALA A 75 0.19 30.01 10.57
CA ALA A 75 1.15 31.04 10.19
C ALA A 75 1.92 31.61 11.40
N VAL A 76 1.23 31.81 12.53
CA VAL A 76 1.87 32.27 13.78
C VAL A 76 2.84 31.20 14.31
N VAL A 77 2.43 29.93 14.28
CA VAL A 77 3.30 28.82 14.69
C VAL A 77 4.56 28.73 13.83
N GLU A 78 4.46 28.93 12.51
CA GLU A 78 5.62 28.97 11.63
C GLU A 78 6.56 30.14 11.93
N GLN A 79 6.03 31.33 12.23
CA GLN A 79 6.86 32.46 12.66
C GLN A 79 7.63 32.16 13.96
N PHE A 80 6.99 31.50 14.93
CA PHE A 80 7.68 31.09 16.16
C PHE A 80 8.76 30.04 15.91
N LYS A 81 8.53 29.08 15.02
CA LYS A 81 9.54 28.08 14.64
C LYS A 81 10.76 28.75 14.00
N GLU A 82 10.56 29.74 13.14
CA GLU A 82 11.66 30.46 12.51
C GLU A 82 12.46 31.28 13.53
N LEU A 83 11.79 32.02 14.41
CA LEU A 83 12.45 32.75 15.50
C LEU A 83 13.27 31.82 16.41
N HIS A 84 12.72 30.66 16.75
CA HIS A 84 13.42 29.66 17.54
C HIS A 84 14.65 29.10 16.81
N ARG A 85 14.55 28.83 15.50
CA ARG A 85 15.68 28.40 14.67
C ARG A 85 16.78 29.45 14.64
N LEU A 86 16.46 30.73 14.44
CA LEU A 86 17.42 31.82 14.44
C LEU A 86 18.13 31.96 15.79
N TRP A 87 17.38 31.85 16.88
CA TRP A 87 17.92 31.87 18.23
C TRP A 87 18.89 30.68 18.47
N GLN A 88 18.55 29.48 18.02
CA GLN A 88 19.45 28.32 18.11
C GLN A 88 20.74 28.49 17.32
N LEU A 89 20.69 29.15 16.16
CA LEU A 89 21.88 29.43 15.36
C LEU A 89 22.84 30.40 16.05
N GLN A 90 22.32 31.38 16.82
CA GLN A 90 23.15 32.28 17.63
C GLN A 90 23.75 31.62 18.87
N GLN A 91 23.12 30.56 19.38
CA GLN A 91 23.58 29.80 20.56
C GLN A 91 24.67 28.78 20.21
N ARG A 92 25.00 28.58 18.93
CA ARG A 92 26.04 27.63 18.51
C ARG A 92 27.42 28.26 18.76
N PRO A 93 28.26 27.71 19.65
CA PRO A 93 29.61 28.22 19.87
C PRO A 93 30.47 28.06 18.60
N PRO A 94 31.53 28.86 18.44
CA PRO A 94 32.41 28.80 17.26
C PRO A 94 33.07 27.43 17.08
#